data_AF-A0A9P8FL83-F1
#
_entry.id   AF-A0A9P8FL83-F1
#
_cell.length_a   1.000
_cell.length_b   1.000
_cell.length_c   1.000
_cell.angle_alpha   90.00
_cell.angle_beta   90.00
_cell.angle_gamma   90.00
#
_symmetry.space_group_name_H-M   'P 1'
#
loop_
_entity.id
_entity.type
_entity.pdbx_description
1 polymer ?
#
loop_
_entity_poly.entity_id
_entity_poly.type
_entity_poly.pdbx_seq_one_letter_code
_entity_poly.pdbx_strand_id
1 'polypeptide(L)'
;MSSKENSSERPSDNKQQDGDSEKGKEGDEKPKPVGLFSPELKHVRREIAWKWLLTTVILMIAIMAVLSLYWAALYHVESNISSLVVYVVDFDGQGPASVPGVEPLVGPIIQGLARTQVASGTPTLGWGPLFGSDFNYDPIAVRQAVYNWDAWAA
;
A
#
# COMPACT_ATOMS: atom_id res chain seq x y z
N MET A 1 -56.65 -28.81 -52.36
CA MET A 1 -56.72 -30.21 -52.83
C MET A 1 -55.53 -30.44 -53.74
N SER A 2 -54.38 -30.84 -53.18
CA SER A 2 -53.91 -32.23 -53.00
C SER A 2 -53.48 -32.90 -54.32
N SER A 3 -52.17 -32.81 -54.55
CA SER A 3 -51.21 -33.82 -55.01
C SER A 3 -51.42 -34.62 -56.31
N LYS A 4 -50.38 -34.57 -57.14
CA LYS A 4 -49.75 -35.71 -57.86
C LYS A 4 -48.41 -35.22 -58.41
N GLU A 5 -47.29 -35.60 -57.81
CA GLU A 5 -46.48 -36.78 -58.17
C GLU A 5 -46.03 -36.76 -59.64
N ASN A 6 -44.72 -36.73 -59.88
CA ASN A 6 -43.96 -37.90 -60.34
C ASN A 6 -42.69 -37.45 -61.09
N SER A 7 -41.55 -37.86 -60.54
CA SER A 7 -40.20 -37.68 -61.07
C SER A 7 -39.78 -38.89 -61.91
N SER A 8 -39.29 -38.68 -63.13
CA SER A 8 -38.60 -39.64 -64.03
C SER A 8 -38.15 -38.84 -65.27
N GLU A 9 -36.96 -38.86 -65.86
CA GLU A 9 -35.78 -39.73 -65.84
C GLU A 9 -34.63 -39.05 -66.65
N ARG A 10 -33.36 -39.26 -66.23
CA ARG A 10 -32.11 -39.41 -67.04
C ARG A 10 -31.50 -38.20 -67.80
N PRO A 11 -30.23 -38.29 -68.28
CA PRO A 11 -29.08 -39.10 -67.88
C PRO A 11 -27.79 -38.26 -67.63
N SER A 12 -26.75 -38.94 -67.16
CA SER A 12 -25.37 -38.47 -67.00
C SER A 12 -24.80 -37.81 -68.26
N ASP A 13 -24.08 -36.70 -68.07
CA ASP A 13 -23.03 -36.33 -69.02
C ASP A 13 -21.80 -35.77 -68.28
N ASN A 14 -20.68 -36.41 -68.59
CA ASN A 14 -19.36 -36.18 -68.06
C ASN A 14 -18.76 -34.94 -68.74
N LYS A 15 -18.44 -33.90 -67.99
CA LYS A 15 -17.47 -32.91 -68.45
C LYS A 15 -16.55 -32.48 -67.30
N GLN A 16 -15.49 -33.25 -67.16
CA GLN A 16 -14.28 -32.84 -66.49
C GLN A 16 -13.68 -31.65 -67.26
N GLN A 17 -13.58 -30.50 -66.60
CA GLN A 17 -12.66 -29.45 -67.00
C GLN A 17 -12.07 -28.83 -65.72
N ASP A 18 -10.79 -29.16 -65.52
CA ASP A 18 -9.90 -28.60 -64.52
C ASP A 18 -9.83 -27.06 -64.61
N GLY A 19 -9.64 -26.41 -63.46
CA GLY A 19 -9.14 -25.04 -63.45
C GLY A 19 -9.52 -24.20 -62.23
N ASP A 20 -8.99 -24.59 -61.06
CA ASP A 20 -8.44 -23.72 -60.02
C ASP A 20 -9.23 -22.46 -59.60
N SER A 21 -9.80 -22.47 -58.38
CA SER A 21 -9.49 -21.52 -57.29
C SER A 21 -10.52 -21.64 -56.16
N GLU A 22 -10.02 -21.62 -54.93
CA GLU A 22 -10.77 -21.53 -53.66
C GLU A 22 -11.40 -22.83 -53.13
N LYS A 23 -10.51 -23.74 -52.71
CA LYS A 23 -10.79 -24.61 -51.56
C LYS A 23 -11.12 -23.73 -50.35
N GLY A 24 -12.40 -23.57 -50.07
CA GLY A 24 -12.86 -23.22 -48.73
C GLY A 24 -12.19 -24.17 -47.74
N LYS A 25 -11.46 -23.62 -46.77
CA LYS A 25 -10.94 -24.37 -45.62
C LYS A 25 -12.12 -24.77 -44.73
N GLU A 26 -12.88 -25.77 -45.16
CA GLU A 26 -13.64 -26.62 -44.26
C GLU A 26 -12.64 -27.53 -43.56
N GLY A 27 -12.34 -27.19 -42.31
CA GLY A 27 -11.42 -27.95 -41.47
C GLY A 27 -11.33 -27.39 -40.06
N ASP A 28 -12.41 -26.79 -39.57
CA ASP A 28 -12.58 -26.53 -38.14
C ASP A 28 -13.14 -27.81 -37.52
N GLU A 29 -12.30 -28.85 -37.48
CA GLU A 29 -12.59 -30.05 -36.69
C GLU A 29 -12.63 -29.61 -35.22
N LYS A 30 -13.84 -29.44 -34.71
CA LYS A 30 -14.09 -29.20 -33.28
C LYS A 30 -13.26 -30.21 -32.48
N PRO A 31 -12.40 -29.75 -31.54
CA PRO A 31 -11.56 -30.66 -30.79
C PRO A 31 -12.44 -31.67 -30.07
N LYS A 32 -12.15 -32.97 -30.30
CA LYS A 32 -12.89 -34.06 -29.65
C LYS A 32 -12.87 -33.84 -28.13
N PRO A 33 -14.01 -33.98 -27.43
CA PRO A 33 -14.06 -33.84 -25.99
C PRO A 33 -13.24 -34.97 -25.35
N VAL A 34 -12.01 -34.65 -25.00
CA VAL A 34 -11.09 -35.54 -24.32
C VAL A 34 -11.16 -35.28 -22.82
N GLY A 35 -11.03 -36.34 -22.01
CA GLY A 35 -11.01 -36.20 -20.56
C GLY A 35 -9.87 -35.28 -20.08
N LEU A 36 -10.08 -34.65 -18.92
CA LEU A 36 -9.14 -33.71 -18.27
C LEU A 36 -7.69 -34.23 -18.14
N PHE A 37 -7.49 -35.55 -18.16
CA PHE A 37 -6.19 -36.20 -18.01
C PHE A 37 -5.54 -36.67 -19.32
N SER A 38 -6.15 -36.42 -20.48
CA SER A 38 -5.63 -36.89 -21.77
C SER A 38 -4.22 -36.35 -22.09
N PRO A 39 -3.35 -37.17 -22.73
CA PRO A 39 -1.97 -36.78 -23.05
C PRO A 39 -1.86 -35.52 -23.92
N GLU A 40 -2.87 -35.22 -24.72
CA GLU A 40 -2.92 -34.04 -25.61
C GLU A 40 -3.04 -32.71 -24.82
N LEU A 41 -3.62 -32.74 -23.62
CA LEU A 41 -3.73 -31.58 -22.73
C LEU A 41 -2.47 -31.35 -21.86
N LYS A 42 -1.38 -32.12 -22.04
CA LYS A 42 -0.14 -31.93 -21.26
C LYS A 42 0.49 -30.56 -21.49
N HIS A 43 0.40 -30.05 -22.71
CA HIS A 43 0.92 -28.73 -23.06
C HIS A 43 0.17 -27.62 -22.32
N VAL A 44 -1.16 -27.65 -22.36
CA VAL A 44 -2.04 -26.71 -21.67
C VAL A 44 -1.81 -26.73 -20.14
N ARG A 45 -1.67 -27.91 -19.54
CA ARG A 45 -1.39 -28.05 -18.10
C ARG A 45 -0.04 -27.45 -17.70
N ARG A 46 0.99 -27.60 -18.54
CA ARG A 46 2.31 -27.00 -18.29
C ARG A 46 2.25 -25.48 -18.37
N GLU A 47 1.50 -24.92 -19.32
CA GLU A 47 1.30 -23.47 -19.39
C GLU A 47 0.54 -22.92 -18.19
N ILE A 48 -0.50 -23.61 -17.73
CA ILE A 48 -1.24 -23.23 -16.52
C ILE A 48 -0.34 -23.31 -15.29
N ALA A 49 0.42 -24.39 -15.14
CA ALA A 49 1.37 -24.54 -14.03
C ALA A 49 2.44 -23.44 -14.05
N TRP A 50 2.93 -23.06 -15.23
CA TRP A 50 3.88 -21.97 -15.40
C TRP A 50 3.29 -20.62 -15.01
N LYS A 51 2.07 -20.30 -15.50
CA LYS A 51 1.37 -19.07 -15.14
C LYS A 51 1.07 -19.01 -13.64
N TRP A 52 0.63 -20.12 -13.06
CA TRP A 52 0.40 -20.24 -11.62
C TRP A 52 1.69 -20.00 -10.82
N LEU A 53 2.78 -20.69 -11.18
CA LEU A 53 4.09 -20.49 -10.56
C LEU A 53 4.53 -19.03 -10.64
N LEU A 54 4.42 -18.40 -11.82
CA LEU A 54 4.78 -17.00 -12.02
C LEU A 54 3.97 -16.08 -11.10
N THR A 55 2.65 -16.28 -11.01
CA THR A 55 1.80 -15.48 -10.11
C THR A 55 2.15 -15.69 -8.65
N THR A 56 2.45 -16.92 -8.23
CA THR A 56 2.88 -17.22 -6.85
C THR A 56 4.23 -16.59 -6.53
N VAL A 57 5.18 -16.61 -7.46
CA VAL A 57 6.49 -15.97 -7.29
C VAL A 57 6.36 -14.45 -7.17
N ILE A 58 5.55 -13.82 -8.02
CA ILE A 58 5.28 -12.38 -7.94
C ILE A 58 4.64 -12.03 -6.60
N LEU A 59 3.66 -12.82 -6.14
CA LEU A 59 3.01 -12.62 -4.85
C LEU A 59 4.01 -12.77 -3.69
N MET A 60 4.88 -13.79 -3.73
CA MET A 60 5.92 -13.99 -2.71
C MET A 60 6.89 -12.80 -2.66
N ILE A 61 7.33 -12.30 -3.82
CA ILE A 61 8.19 -11.12 -3.90
C ILE A 61 7.48 -9.89 -3.33
N ALA A 62 6.21 -9.69 -3.67
CA ALA A 62 5.42 -8.57 -3.16
C ALA A 62 5.27 -8.62 -1.63
N ILE A 63 4.97 -9.80 -1.07
CA ILE A 63 4.89 -10.00 0.39
C ILE A 63 6.24 -9.70 1.05
N MET A 64 7.34 -10.22 0.49
CA MET A 64 8.69 -9.95 1.00
C MET A 64 9.07 -8.47 0.92
N ALA A 65 8.67 -7.76 -0.14
CA ALA A 65 8.92 -6.34 -0.30
C ALA A 65 8.17 -5.51 0.75
N VAL A 66 6.88 -5.80 0.97
CA VAL A 66 6.08 -5.13 2.00
C VAL A 66 6.65 -5.42 3.40
N LEU A 67 7.02 -6.66 3.67
CA LEU A 67 7.61 -7.03 4.95
C LEU A 67 8.97 -6.35 5.17
N SER A 68 9.80 -6.28 4.14
CA SER A 68 11.07 -5.56 4.19
C SER A 68 10.87 -4.08 4.45
N LEU A 69 9.88 -3.45 3.81
CA LEU A 69 9.52 -2.05 4.03
C LEU A 69 8.99 -1.83 5.46
N TYR A 70 8.17 -2.75 5.98
CA TYR A 70 7.66 -2.70 7.35
C TYR A 70 8.80 -2.66 8.36
N TRP A 71 9.78 -3.56 8.24
CA TRP A 71 10.93 -3.57 9.13
C TRP A 71 11.81 -2.34 8.93
N ALA A 72 12.06 -1.93 7.69
CA ALA A 72 12.84 -0.72 7.40
C ALA A 72 12.21 0.52 8.04
N ALA A 73 10.89 0.68 7.93
CA ALA A 73 10.17 1.76 8.60
C ALA A 73 10.31 1.65 10.12
N LEU A 74 10.08 0.45 10.69
CA LEU A 74 10.17 0.22 12.14
C LEU A 74 11.55 0.59 12.72
N TYR A 75 12.64 0.20 12.07
CA TYR A 75 14.00 0.55 12.50
C TYR A 75 14.28 2.06 12.42
N HIS A 76 13.64 2.77 11.48
CA HIS A 76 13.74 4.21 11.38
C HIS A 76 12.79 4.96 12.31
N VAL A 77 11.79 4.28 12.91
CA VAL A 77 10.92 4.95 13.89
C VAL A 77 11.76 5.40 15.08
N GLU A 78 12.56 4.52 15.69
CA GLU A 78 13.34 4.86 16.89
C GLU A 78 14.29 6.05 16.70
N SER A 79 14.91 6.18 15.52
CA SER A 79 15.76 7.33 15.21
C SER A 79 14.94 8.61 15.00
N ASN A 80 13.77 8.51 14.35
CA ASN A 80 12.93 9.64 14.04
C ASN A 80 11.99 10.08 15.18
N ILE A 81 11.72 9.27 16.21
CA ILE A 81 10.83 9.71 17.31
C ILE A 81 11.41 10.89 18.08
N SER A 82 12.73 11.00 18.11
CA SER A 82 13.45 12.13 18.71
C SER A 82 13.20 13.46 17.97
N SER A 83 12.77 13.40 16.70
CA SER A 83 12.39 14.58 15.90
C SER A 83 10.99 15.09 16.21
N LEU A 84 10.13 14.29 16.86
CA LEU A 84 8.85 14.77 17.38
C LEU A 84 9.13 15.52 18.68
N VAL A 85 9.37 16.83 18.53
CA VAL A 85 9.65 17.71 19.66
C VAL A 85 8.35 18.15 20.33
N VAL A 86 8.22 17.87 21.62
CA VAL A 86 7.16 18.39 22.49
C VAL A 86 7.75 19.51 23.34
N TYR A 87 7.17 20.69 23.26
CA TYR A 87 7.59 21.81 24.09
C TYR A 87 6.98 21.68 25.48
N VAL A 88 7.82 21.91 26.48
CA VAL A 88 7.38 22.05 27.87
C VAL A 88 7.74 23.46 28.26
N VAL A 89 6.73 24.33 28.30
CA VAL A 89 6.91 25.74 28.60
C VAL A 89 6.46 26.03 30.02
N ASP A 90 7.37 26.60 30.81
CA ASP A 90 7.10 26.96 32.19
C ASP A 90 6.54 28.39 32.29
N PHE A 91 5.30 28.48 32.76
CA PHE A 91 4.62 29.71 33.12
C PHE A 91 4.39 29.83 34.65
N ASP A 92 4.90 28.88 35.44
CA ASP A 92 4.71 28.84 36.89
C ASP A 92 5.54 29.96 37.55
N GLY A 93 4.90 30.76 38.41
CA GLY A 93 5.56 31.81 39.19
C GLY A 93 6.14 33.00 38.42
N GLN A 94 6.08 33.04 37.08
CA GLN A 94 6.62 34.14 36.27
C GLN A 94 5.64 34.65 35.20
N GLY A 95 5.51 35.97 35.08
CA GLY A 95 4.57 36.64 34.16
C GLY A 95 3.42 37.37 34.85
N PRO A 96 2.50 38.00 34.10
CA PRO A 96 1.41 38.82 34.65
C PRO A 96 0.35 38.03 35.45
N ALA A 97 0.37 36.70 35.36
CA ALA A 97 -0.53 35.81 36.10
C ALA A 97 0.10 35.25 37.40
N SER A 98 1.33 35.66 37.77
CA SER A 98 1.99 35.16 38.97
C SER A 98 1.35 35.73 40.25
N VAL A 99 1.23 34.88 41.27
CA VAL A 99 0.74 35.28 42.60
C VAL A 99 1.95 35.66 43.47
N PRO A 100 2.05 36.90 43.96
CA PRO A 100 3.17 37.32 44.80
C PRO A 100 3.27 36.45 46.07
N GLY A 101 4.46 35.93 46.35
CA GLY A 101 4.75 35.16 47.57
C GLY A 101 4.43 33.66 47.48
N VAL A 102 3.99 33.15 46.33
CA VAL A 102 3.84 31.71 46.07
C VAL A 102 5.05 31.23 45.27
N GLU A 103 5.80 30.28 45.82
CA GLU A 103 6.91 29.66 45.08
C GLU A 103 6.38 28.74 43.97
N PRO A 104 6.93 28.83 42.74
CA PRO A 104 6.59 27.91 41.65
C PRO A 104 7.11 26.51 41.96
N LEU A 105 6.23 25.52 41.87
CA LEU A 105 6.52 24.13 42.24
C LEU A 105 6.44 23.20 41.03
N VAL A 106 5.44 23.38 40.16
CA VAL A 106 5.14 22.41 39.09
C VAL A 106 6.07 22.66 37.91
N GLY A 107 6.24 23.91 37.50
CA GLY A 107 7.05 24.28 36.33
C GLY A 107 8.49 23.74 36.37
N PRO A 108 9.27 24.07 37.43
CA PRO A 108 10.64 23.60 37.56
C PRO A 108 10.78 22.08 37.63
N ILE A 109 9.83 21.38 38.26
CA ILE A 109 9.84 19.91 38.36
C ILE A 109 9.63 19.27 36.98
N ILE A 110 8.63 19.74 36.22
CA ILE A 110 8.33 19.17 34.90
C ILE A 110 9.47 19.46 33.91
N GLN A 111 10.07 20.66 33.95
CA GLN A 111 11.27 20.96 33.15
C GLN A 111 12.45 20.05 33.51
N GLY A 112 12.68 19.80 34.80
CA GLY A 112 13.74 18.92 35.28
C GLY A 112 13.55 17.47 34.83
N LEU A 113 12.31 16.97 34.88
CA LEU A 113 11.96 15.63 34.38
C LEU A 113 12.16 15.55 32.86
N ALA A 114 11.70 16.54 32.10
CA ALA A 114 11.87 16.58 30.64
C ALA A 114 13.37 16.55 30.25
N ARG A 115 14.21 17.35 30.93
CA ARG A 115 15.67 17.33 30.72
C ARG A 115 16.30 15.98 31.06
N THR A 116 15.88 15.38 32.16
CA THR A 116 16.37 14.05 32.58
C THR A 116 15.97 12.97 31.57
N GLN A 117 14.75 13.05 31.03
CA GLN A 117 14.25 12.11 30.03
C GLN A 117 15.06 12.20 28.73
N VAL A 118 15.32 13.41 28.22
CA VAL A 118 16.16 13.62 27.03
C VAL A 118 17.60 13.17 27.28
N ALA A 119 18.14 13.42 28.47
CA ALA A 119 19.50 13.02 28.82
C ALA A 119 19.65 11.51 29.10
N SER A 120 18.55 10.78 29.31
CA SER A 120 18.57 9.35 29.66
C SER A 120 19.08 8.43 28.54
N GLY A 121 19.16 8.94 27.30
CA GLY A 121 19.63 8.18 26.14
C GLY A 121 18.69 7.06 25.68
N THR A 122 17.50 6.97 26.28
CA THR A 122 16.42 6.08 25.80
C THR A 122 15.67 6.75 24.65
N PRO A 123 15.25 5.99 23.62
CA PRO A 123 14.43 6.53 22.55
C PRO A 123 13.12 7.04 23.17
N THR A 124 13.02 8.36 23.29
CA THR A 124 11.88 9.08 23.83
C THR A 124 11.50 10.19 22.86
N LEU A 125 10.29 10.73 23.00
CA LEU A 125 9.92 11.95 22.29
C LEU A 125 11.00 13.02 22.54
N GLY A 126 11.32 13.81 21.52
CA GLY A 126 12.20 14.96 21.72
C GLY A 126 11.52 15.90 22.71
N TRP A 127 12.09 16.16 23.88
CA TRP A 127 11.54 17.20 24.75
C TRP A 127 12.33 18.49 24.54
N GLY A 128 11.62 19.58 24.28
CA GLY A 128 12.16 20.93 24.22
C GLY A 128 11.74 21.71 25.47
N PRO A 129 12.49 21.62 26.59
CA PRO A 129 12.20 22.45 27.77
C PRO A 129 12.56 23.89 27.43
N LEU A 130 11.55 24.74 27.33
CA LEU A 130 11.66 26.16 26.99
C LEU A 130 11.15 27.01 28.15
N PHE A 131 11.65 28.23 28.28
CA PHE A 131 11.19 29.14 29.32
C PHE A 131 10.01 29.96 28.82
N GLY A 132 9.07 30.31 29.71
CA GLY A 132 7.98 31.24 29.35
C GLY A 132 8.46 32.56 28.77
N SER A 133 9.68 33.00 29.10
CA SER A 133 10.33 34.17 28.51
C SER A 133 10.53 34.08 26.99
N ASP A 134 10.75 32.87 26.46
CA ASP A 134 10.97 32.65 25.02
C ASP A 134 9.70 32.94 24.20
N PHE A 135 8.55 32.90 24.88
CA PHE A 135 7.23 33.20 24.33
C PHE A 135 6.61 34.48 24.93
N ASN A 136 7.43 35.34 25.55
CA ASN A 136 6.99 36.57 26.20
C ASN A 136 5.86 36.37 27.23
N TYR A 137 5.87 35.21 27.91
CA TYR A 137 4.84 34.77 28.85
C TYR A 137 3.42 34.72 28.28
N ASP A 138 3.29 34.56 26.95
CA ASP A 138 2.01 34.42 26.27
C ASP A 138 1.71 32.94 25.89
N PRO A 139 0.68 32.32 26.48
CA PRO A 139 0.30 30.95 26.11
C PRO A 139 -0.26 30.84 24.68
N ILE A 140 -0.71 31.92 24.07
CA ILE A 140 -1.15 31.93 22.67
C ILE A 140 0.05 31.78 21.73
N ALA A 141 1.19 32.41 22.04
CA ALA A 141 2.42 32.26 21.27
C ALA A 141 2.94 30.81 21.26
N VAL A 142 2.79 30.08 22.37
CA VAL A 142 3.12 28.65 22.44
C VAL A 142 2.22 27.81 21.52
N ARG A 143 0.92 28.08 21.52
CA ARG A 143 -0.01 27.42 20.59
C ARG A 143 0.28 27.76 19.13
N GLN A 144 0.70 29.00 18.86
CA GLN A 144 1.10 29.41 17.52
C GLN A 144 2.33 28.63 17.04
N ALA A 145 3.30 28.34 17.92
CA ALA A 145 4.46 27.50 17.58
C ALA A 145 4.04 26.07 17.21
N VAL A 146 3.05 25.49 17.88
CA VAL A 146 2.48 24.19 17.50
C VAL A 146 1.77 24.28 16.14
N TYR A 147 1.00 25.35 15.90
CA TYR A 147 0.35 25.56 14.59
C TYR A 147 1.34 25.77 13.44
N ASN A 148 2.50 26.38 13.72
CA ASN A 148 3.56 26.63 12.75
C ASN A 148 4.45 25.40 12.49
N TRP A 149 4.17 24.25 13.12
CA TRP A 149 4.98 23.04 13.06
C TRP A 149 6.39 23.19 13.68
N ASP A 150 6.62 24.19 14.54
CA ASP A 150 7.87 24.32 15.30
C ASP A 150 7.97 23.27 16.42
N ALA A 151 6.83 22.75 16.87
CA ALA A 151 6.70 21.61 17.78
C ALA A 151 5.45 20.78 17.44
N TRP A 152 5.46 19.51 17.81
CA TRP A 152 4.32 18.60 17.61
C TRP A 152 3.22 18.80 18.66
N ALA A 153 3.61 19.14 19.89
CA ALA A 153 2.71 19.47 20.98
C ALA A 153 3.38 20.44 21.96
N ALA A 154 2.57 21.14 22.76
CA ALA A 154 3.00 22.02 23.83
C ALA A 154 1.95 22.12 24.94
#